data_AF-A0A257VTL1-F1
#
_entry.id   AF-A0A257VTL1-F1
#
_cell.length_a   1.000
_cell.length_b   1.000
_cell.length_c   1.000
_cell.angle_alpha   90.00
_cell.angle_beta   90.00
_cell.angle_gamma   90.00
#
_symmetry.space_group_name_H-M   'P 1'
#
loop_
_entity.id
_entity.type
_entity.pdbx_description
1 polymer ?
#
loop_
_entity_poly.entity_id
_entity_poly.type
_entity_poly.pdbx_seq_one_letter_code
_entity_poly.pdbx_strand_id
1 'polypeptide(L)'
;MKRTILFTFAAAVLAVAQSSPKPPAGVPANAKMVDEVTWRVVDGQGKAWMYKRTPFGMMKSPELSTPEQQKRDGVGDPLEGMSVKEDGDNLKFSRPGPFGVYTWTKKKNDLNADEKVVWERSQKAKTSTTAAKE
;
A
#
# COMPACT_ATOMS: atom_id res chain seq x y z
N MET A 1 35.13 -37.43 -26.92
CA MET A 1 33.93 -38.24 -27.25
C MET A 1 32.70 -37.47 -26.82
N LYS A 2 31.79 -37.23 -27.77
CA LYS A 2 30.58 -36.41 -27.61
C LYS A 2 29.49 -37.26 -26.97
N ARG A 3 28.92 -36.81 -25.84
CA ARG A 3 27.63 -37.31 -25.34
C ARG A 3 26.76 -36.13 -24.92
N THR A 4 26.09 -35.59 -25.93
CA THR A 4 24.84 -34.84 -25.81
C THR A 4 23.83 -35.69 -25.04
N ILE A 5 23.32 -35.20 -23.92
CA ILE A 5 22.01 -35.61 -23.42
C ILE A 5 21.26 -34.34 -23.01
N LEU A 6 20.36 -33.94 -23.91
CA LEU A 6 19.22 -33.07 -23.65
C LEU A 6 18.36 -33.76 -22.58
N PHE A 7 18.16 -33.11 -21.43
CA PHE A 7 17.02 -33.42 -20.55
C PHE A 7 16.20 -32.15 -20.36
N THR A 8 15.27 -31.97 -21.30
CA THR A 8 14.16 -31.04 -21.19
C THR A 8 13.20 -31.57 -20.12
N PHE A 9 13.38 -31.16 -18.87
CA PHE A 9 12.36 -31.36 -17.84
C PHE A 9 11.35 -30.22 -17.95
N ALA A 10 10.33 -30.42 -18.77
CA ALA A 10 9.09 -29.67 -18.69
C ALA A 10 8.39 -30.08 -17.39
N ALA A 11 8.64 -29.33 -16.31
CA ALA A 11 7.83 -29.40 -15.10
C ALA A 11 6.46 -28.80 -15.41
N ALA A 12 5.56 -29.62 -15.94
CA ALA A 12 4.14 -29.33 -15.96
C ALA A 12 3.67 -29.25 -14.51
N VAL A 13 3.57 -28.03 -13.98
CA VAL A 13 2.85 -27.75 -12.75
C VAL A 13 1.38 -28.04 -13.07
N LEU A 14 0.95 -29.26 -12.78
CA LEU A 14 -0.47 -29.59 -12.61
C LEU A 14 -0.97 -28.74 -11.45
N ALA A 15 -1.44 -27.54 -11.78
CA ALA A 15 -2.32 -26.79 -10.92
C ALA A 15 -3.56 -27.66 -10.71
N VAL A 16 -3.56 -28.43 -9.62
CA VAL A 16 -4.76 -29.01 -9.05
C VAL A 16 -5.70 -27.83 -8.84
N ALA A 17 -6.63 -27.66 -9.77
CA ALA A 17 -7.79 -26.82 -9.58
C ALA A 17 -8.61 -27.50 -8.48
N GLN A 18 -8.23 -27.23 -7.22
CA GLN A 18 -9.09 -27.48 -6.08
C GLN A 18 -10.36 -26.68 -6.36
N SER A 19 -11.41 -27.41 -6.76
CA SER A 19 -12.75 -26.89 -6.91
C SER A 19 -13.21 -26.40 -5.54
N SER A 20 -12.91 -25.13 -5.26
CA SER A 20 -13.36 -24.44 -4.06
C SER A 20 -14.89 -24.53 -4.01
N PRO A 21 -15.48 -24.80 -2.83
CA PRO A 21 -16.93 -24.79 -2.67
C PRO A 21 -17.49 -23.46 -3.17
N LYS A 22 -18.64 -23.52 -3.85
CA LYS A 22 -19.29 -22.36 -4.45
C LYS A 22 -19.38 -21.24 -3.42
N PRO A 23 -18.82 -20.05 -3.71
CA PRO A 23 -18.82 -18.97 -2.74
C PRO A 23 -20.26 -18.62 -2.31
N PRO A 24 -20.45 -18.18 -1.05
CA PRO A 24 -21.74 -17.66 -0.61
C PRO A 24 -22.20 -16.49 -1.49
N ALA A 25 -23.52 -16.28 -1.54
CA ALA A 25 -24.12 -15.18 -2.30
C ALA A 25 -23.44 -13.83 -1.96
N GLY A 26 -22.97 -13.12 -2.97
CA GLY A 26 -22.23 -11.85 -2.83
C GLY A 26 -20.71 -11.95 -2.95
N VAL A 27 -20.14 -13.15 -3.02
CA VAL A 27 -18.70 -13.36 -3.26
C VAL A 27 -18.44 -13.81 -4.70
N PRO A 28 -17.45 -13.22 -5.41
CA PRO A 28 -17.10 -13.64 -6.76
C PRO A 28 -16.66 -15.11 -6.84
N ALA A 29 -16.97 -15.77 -7.96
CA ALA A 29 -16.62 -17.19 -8.19
C ALA A 29 -15.11 -17.46 -8.20
N ASN A 30 -14.30 -16.45 -8.54
CA ASN A 30 -12.83 -16.50 -8.51
C ASN A 30 -12.24 -16.15 -7.13
N ALA A 31 -13.06 -15.99 -6.09
CA ALA A 31 -12.58 -15.75 -4.75
C ALA A 31 -12.01 -17.03 -4.12
N LYS A 32 -10.82 -16.92 -3.55
CA LYS A 32 -10.17 -17.96 -2.75
C LYS A 32 -10.57 -17.79 -1.29
N MET A 33 -11.03 -18.87 -0.66
CA MET A 33 -11.31 -18.85 0.78
C MET A 33 -9.97 -18.76 1.53
N VAL A 34 -9.82 -17.72 2.35
CA VAL A 34 -8.64 -17.51 3.22
C VAL A 34 -8.93 -18.00 4.62
N ASP A 35 -10.19 -17.88 5.06
CA ASP A 35 -10.68 -18.26 6.37
C ASP A 35 -12.15 -18.71 6.26
N GLU A 36 -12.71 -19.34 7.29
CA GLU A 36 -14.09 -19.87 7.29
C GLU A 36 -15.15 -18.80 6.98
N VAL A 37 -14.86 -17.55 7.33
CA VAL A 37 -15.72 -16.38 7.10
C VAL A 37 -15.11 -15.35 6.16
N THR A 38 -13.97 -15.64 5.53
CA THR A 38 -13.22 -14.65 4.74
C THR A 38 -12.77 -15.21 3.40
N TRP A 39 -13.09 -14.48 2.32
CA TRP A 39 -12.68 -14.80 0.95
C TRP A 39 -11.85 -13.66 0.38
N ARG A 40 -10.79 -13.99 -0.35
CA ARG A 40 -9.94 -13.04 -1.07
C ARG A 40 -10.13 -13.22 -2.55
N VAL A 41 -10.39 -12.14 -3.27
CA VAL A 41 -10.46 -12.12 -4.72
C VAL A 41 -9.44 -11.15 -5.27
N VAL A 42 -8.77 -11.53 -6.35
CA VAL A 42 -7.95 -10.63 -7.14
C VAL A 42 -8.75 -10.25 -8.37
N ASP A 43 -8.98 -8.96 -8.55
CA ASP A 43 -9.70 -8.41 -9.70
C ASP A 43 -8.86 -8.51 -10.99
N GLY A 44 -9.48 -8.29 -12.15
CA GLY A 44 -8.80 -8.27 -13.45
C GLY A 44 -7.67 -7.24 -13.56
N GLN A 45 -7.69 -6.21 -12.70
CA GLN A 45 -6.63 -5.21 -12.59
C GLN A 45 -5.49 -5.60 -11.63
N GLY A 46 -5.53 -6.80 -11.03
CA GLY A 46 -4.53 -7.24 -10.04
C GLY A 46 -4.77 -6.72 -8.61
N LYS A 47 -5.88 -6.02 -8.37
CA LYS A 47 -6.25 -5.50 -7.05
C LYS A 47 -6.87 -6.59 -6.19
N ALA A 48 -6.35 -6.78 -4.98
CA ALA A 48 -6.88 -7.74 -4.03
C ALA A 48 -8.01 -7.12 -3.18
N TRP A 49 -9.12 -7.83 -3.10
CA TRP A 49 -10.28 -7.50 -2.29
C TRP A 49 -10.55 -8.65 -1.31
N MET A 50 -10.88 -8.31 -0.08
CA MET A 50 -11.38 -9.23 0.94
C MET A 50 -12.89 -9.08 1.06
N TYR A 51 -13.57 -10.21 1.12
CA TYR A 51 -14.98 -10.35 1.42
C TYR A 51 -15.08 -11.07 2.75
N LYS A 52 -15.71 -10.46 3.75
CA LYS A 52 -15.88 -11.04 5.08
C LYS A 52 -17.35 -11.20 5.38
N ARG A 53 -17.74 -12.39 5.85
CA ARG A 53 -19.08 -12.63 6.38
C ARG A 53 -19.17 -12.01 7.77
N THR A 54 -20.12 -11.12 7.93
CA THR A 54 -20.47 -10.48 9.21
C THR A 54 -21.93 -10.78 9.55
N PRO A 55 -22.37 -10.61 10.81
CA PRO A 55 -23.79 -10.77 11.17
C PRO A 55 -24.75 -9.87 10.37
N PHE A 56 -24.24 -8.75 9.83
CA PHE A 56 -24.99 -7.79 9.02
C PHE A 56 -24.93 -8.09 7.51
N GLY A 57 -24.33 -9.20 7.10
CA GLY A 57 -24.14 -9.58 5.70
C GLY A 57 -22.66 -9.55 5.27
N MET A 58 -22.43 -9.43 3.96
CA MET A 58 -21.09 -9.51 3.36
C MET A 58 -20.44 -8.13 3.30
N MET A 59 -19.30 -7.99 3.97
CA MET A 59 -18.47 -6.79 3.91
C MET A 59 -17.39 -6.96 2.84
N LYS A 60 -17.26 -6.00 1.92
CA LYS A 60 -16.16 -5.92 0.95
C LYS A 60 -15.16 -4.88 1.43
N SER A 61 -13.87 -5.22 1.46
CA SER A 61 -12.79 -4.31 1.82
C SER A 61 -11.60 -4.51 0.90
N PRO A 62 -10.89 -3.46 0.48
CA PRO A 62 -9.60 -3.65 -0.17
C PRO A 62 -8.66 -4.33 0.82
N GLU A 63 -7.91 -5.33 0.35
CA GLU A 63 -6.78 -5.82 1.14
C GLU A 63 -5.77 -4.68 1.28
N LEU A 64 -5.16 -4.50 2.46
CA LEU A 64 -4.14 -3.47 2.66
C LEU A 64 -3.03 -3.68 1.63
N SER A 65 -3.04 -2.82 0.60
CA SER A 65 -2.09 -2.83 -0.50
C SER A 65 -0.69 -2.69 0.08
N THR A 66 0.25 -3.56 -0.33
CA THR A 66 1.67 -3.33 -0.06
C THR A 66 2.09 -1.99 -0.68
N PRO A 67 3.15 -1.33 -0.17
CA PRO A 67 3.65 -0.07 -0.73
C PRO A 67 3.89 -0.15 -2.24
N GLU A 68 4.35 -1.30 -2.72
CA GLU A 68 4.54 -1.59 -4.15
C GLU A 68 3.21 -1.60 -4.94
N GLN A 69 2.15 -2.15 -4.34
CA GLN A 69 0.81 -2.15 -4.93
C GLN A 69 0.21 -0.73 -4.90
N GLN A 70 0.41 0.03 -3.81
CA GLN A 70 -0.04 1.41 -3.71
C GLN A 70 0.58 2.29 -4.81
N LYS A 71 1.88 2.13 -5.06
CA LYS A 71 2.58 2.80 -6.17
C LYS A 71 2.00 2.43 -7.54
N ARG A 72 1.69 1.15 -7.78
CA ARG A 72 1.07 0.69 -9.04
C ARG A 72 -0.35 1.21 -9.22
N ASP A 73 -1.11 1.28 -8.13
CA ASP A 73 -2.50 1.75 -8.11
C ASP A 73 -2.61 3.28 -8.18
N GLY A 74 -1.48 4.01 -8.35
CA GLY A 74 -1.46 5.47 -8.36
C GLY A 74 -1.85 6.11 -7.03
N VAL A 75 -1.88 5.32 -5.95
CA VAL A 75 -1.97 5.83 -4.59
C VAL A 75 -0.58 6.37 -4.27
N GLY A 76 -0.40 7.66 -4.55
CA GLY A 76 0.87 8.37 -4.37
C GLY A 76 1.43 8.20 -2.96
N ASP A 77 2.75 8.39 -2.82
CA ASP A 77 3.40 8.22 -1.52
C ASP A 77 2.68 9.10 -0.49
N PRO A 78 2.34 8.57 0.70
CA PRO A 78 1.58 9.34 1.69
C PRO A 78 2.29 10.62 2.13
N LEU A 79 3.60 10.74 1.91
CA LEU A 79 4.44 11.90 2.22
C LEU A 79 4.73 12.76 0.98
N GLU A 80 4.24 12.38 -0.20
CA GLU A 80 4.48 13.10 -1.44
C GLU A 80 3.85 14.49 -1.38
N GLY A 81 4.65 15.51 -1.70
CA GLY A 81 4.25 16.92 -1.60
C GLY A 81 4.01 17.42 -0.17
N MET A 82 4.22 16.59 0.87
CA MET A 82 4.11 17.04 2.26
C MET A 82 5.28 17.95 2.61
N SER A 83 4.96 19.08 3.22
CA SER A 83 5.93 20.09 3.66
C SER A 83 5.66 20.49 5.11
N VAL A 84 6.71 20.94 5.78
CA VAL A 84 6.64 21.37 7.18
C VAL A 84 7.36 22.69 7.35
N LYS A 85 6.67 23.63 8.00
CA LYS A 85 7.21 24.91 8.46
C LYS A 85 7.33 24.88 9.97
N GLU A 86 8.44 25.40 10.46
CA GLU A 86 8.68 25.55 11.89
C GLU A 86 8.06 26.86 12.37
N ASP A 87 7.24 26.76 13.43
CA ASP A 87 6.54 27.87 14.06
C ASP A 87 6.79 27.78 15.59
N GLY A 88 7.99 28.20 16.00
CA GLY A 88 8.46 28.10 17.38
C GLY A 88 8.54 26.65 17.90
N ASP A 89 7.68 26.31 18.86
CA ASP A 89 7.55 24.97 19.45
C ASP A 89 6.70 24.01 18.59
N ASN A 90 5.92 24.58 17.67
CA ASN A 90 5.02 23.83 16.81
C ASN A 90 5.58 23.69 15.40
N LEU A 91 5.13 22.64 14.72
CA LEU A 91 5.38 22.33 13.34
C LEU A 91 4.07 22.42 12.57
N LYS A 92 4.01 23.31 11.59
CA LYS A 92 2.88 23.45 10.69
C LYS A 92 3.11 22.61 9.45
N PHE A 93 2.39 21.52 9.35
CA PHE A 93 2.39 20.60 8.23
C PHE A 93 1.39 21.05 7.17
N SER A 94 1.73 20.81 5.91
CA SER A 94 0.90 21.11 4.74
C SER A 94 1.04 19.98 3.73
N ARG A 95 -0.08 19.35 3.37
CA ARG A 95 -0.15 18.25 2.42
C ARG A 95 -1.19 18.51 1.32
N PRO A 96 -0.82 18.42 0.04
CA PRO A 96 -1.78 18.46 -1.04
C PRO A 96 -2.62 17.17 -1.06
N GLY A 97 -3.94 17.32 -1.17
CA GLY A 97 -4.87 16.20 -1.33
C GLY A 97 -5.89 16.48 -2.45
N PRO A 98 -6.74 15.49 -2.78
CA PRO A 98 -7.68 15.58 -3.88
C PRO A 98 -8.74 16.69 -3.70
N PHE A 99 -8.98 17.12 -2.47
CA PHE A 99 -9.95 18.16 -2.12
C PHE A 99 -9.29 19.48 -1.71
N GLY A 100 -8.00 19.67 -2.01
CA GLY A 100 -7.23 20.85 -1.63
C GLY A 100 -6.11 20.54 -0.63
N VAL A 101 -5.53 21.58 -0.04
CA VAL A 101 -4.39 21.46 0.87
C VAL A 101 -4.87 21.24 2.30
N TYR A 102 -4.46 20.12 2.90
CA TYR A 102 -4.65 19.83 4.31
C TYR A 102 -3.50 20.43 5.10
N THR A 103 -3.82 21.31 6.05
CA THR A 103 -2.83 21.87 6.97
C THR A 103 -3.17 21.49 8.41
N TRP A 104 -2.18 21.04 9.16
CA TRP A 104 -2.32 20.76 10.59
C TRP A 104 -1.08 21.21 11.34
N THR A 105 -1.23 21.40 12.65
CA THR A 105 -0.16 21.84 13.53
C THR A 105 0.06 20.78 14.60
N LYS A 106 1.33 20.42 14.81
CA LYS A 106 1.76 19.38 15.75
C LYS A 106 2.98 19.87 16.53
N LYS A 107 3.16 19.41 17.76
CA LYS A 107 4.35 19.71 18.56
C LYS A 107 5.53 18.85 18.12
N LYS A 108 6.75 19.36 18.28
CA LYS A 108 7.99 18.62 17.95
C LYS A 108 8.12 17.28 18.69
N ASN A 109 7.55 17.18 19.89
CA ASN A 109 7.56 15.95 20.70
C ASN A 109 6.41 14.98 20.40
N ASP A 110 5.43 15.35 19.56
CA ASP A 110 4.24 14.55 19.27
C ASP A 110 4.16 14.13 17.79
N LEU A 111 5.34 13.93 17.18
CA LEU A 111 5.45 13.55 15.77
C LEU A 111 5.42 12.04 15.60
N ASN A 112 4.67 11.58 14.61
CA ASN A 112 4.71 10.20 14.14
C ASN A 112 5.95 9.96 13.25
N ALA A 113 6.21 8.69 12.91
CA ALA A 113 7.35 8.29 12.08
C ALA A 113 7.41 9.07 10.76
N ASP A 114 6.28 9.13 10.06
CA ASP A 114 6.09 9.86 8.80
C ASP A 114 6.38 11.37 8.93
N GLU A 115 5.84 12.00 9.97
CA GLU A 115 6.01 13.44 10.23
C GLU A 115 7.46 13.77 10.59
N LYS A 116 8.12 12.88 11.32
CA LYS A 116 9.54 12.99 11.66
C LYS A 116 10.42 12.95 10.41
N VAL A 117 10.16 12.02 9.49
CA VAL A 117 10.88 11.94 8.20
C VAL A 117 10.75 13.24 7.41
N VAL A 118 9.53 13.82 7.34
CA VAL A 118 9.29 15.09 6.64
C VAL A 118 10.01 16.25 7.34
N TRP A 119 10.05 16.27 8.67
CA TRP A 119 10.78 17.28 9.44
C TRP A 119 12.29 17.17 9.23
N GLU A 120 12.87 15.97 9.32
CA GLU A 120 14.30 15.74 9.05
C GLU A 120 14.69 16.14 7.62
N ARG A 121 13.83 15.84 6.62
CA ARG A 121 14.02 16.29 5.24
C ARG A 121 14.02 17.81 5.13
N SER A 122 13.11 18.48 5.82
CA SER A 122 13.01 19.95 5.85
C SER A 122 14.23 20.58 6.52
N GLN A 123 14.73 20.00 7.63
CA GLN A 123 15.96 20.44 8.28
C GLN A 123 17.16 20.38 7.34
N LYS A 124 17.37 19.22 6.69
CA LYS A 124 18.47 19.03 5.73
C LYS A 124 18.40 20.06 4.58
N ALA A 125 17.22 20.31 4.04
CA ALA A 125 17.03 21.31 2.98
C ALA A 125 17.33 22.75 3.44
N LYS A 126 16.99 23.10 4.69
CA LYS A 126 17.33 24.39 5.27
C LYS A 126 18.84 24.57 5.43
N THR A 127 19.55 23.55 5.95
CA THR A 127 21.00 23.63 6.14
C THR A 127 21.75 23.84 4.82
N SER A 128 21.33 23.18 3.75
CA SER A 128 21.91 23.35 2.41
C SER A 128 21.69 24.74 1.83
N THR A 129 20.59 25.40 2.20
CA THR A 129 20.26 26.76 1.71
C THR A 129 21.09 27.84 2.42
N THR A 130 21.44 27.63 3.69
CA THR A 130 22.29 28.56 4.44
C THR A 130 23.77 28.47 4.02
N ALA A 131 24.25 27.29 3.62
CA ALA A 131 25.65 27.09 3.23
C ALA A 131 26.01 27.61 1.82
N ALA A 132 25.03 27.97 0.98
CA ALA A 132 25.26 28.47 -0.38
C ALA A 132 25.27 30.01 -0.49
N LYS A 133 25.29 30.72 0.65
CA LYS A 133 25.24 32.20 0.70
C LYS A 133 26.45 32.81 1.42
N GLU A 134 27.57 32.10 1.48
CA GLU A 134 28.84 32.62 1.96
C GLU A 134 29.88 32.67 0.84
#